data_AF-C7RMX9-F1
#
_entry.id   AF-C7RMX9-F1
#
_cell.length_a   1.000
_cell.length_b   1.000
_cell.length_c   1.000
_cell.angle_alpha   90.00
_cell.angle_beta   90.00
_cell.angle_gamma   90.00
#
_symmetry.space_group_name_H-M   'P 1'
#
loop_
_entity.id
_entity.type
_entity.pdbx_description
1 polymer ?
#
loop_
_entity_poly.entity_id
_entity_poly.type
_entity_poly.pdbx_seq_one_letter_code
_entity_poly.pdbx_strand_id
1 'polypeptide(L)'
;MTLAIAGRTTEALLALEQVGFSYPDGSVGLADCSLSIMRGSRNALIGANGSGKTTVFQHTNGLLRPQAGAVRYAGQAIDYSRGGLRRLRSKVGMVFQNPDRQLFSASVLEDVSFGPCNLGLDSTTVRDRVAAALHAVGMSAFADKAVHHLSFGQKKRVCIAGVLAMEPELLVLDEPMAGLDYRMQEELLAVLDGLHARGITLLLATHDIDFAYRWADQIHLMRAGSCTASLDAVHLAEYAGELSAQGLPLPAVIPLQHGLTARGLLSREQRPRSCAELLAVLEGGQSAAGARP
;
A
#
# COMPACT_ATOMS: atom_id res chain seq x y z
N MET A 1 7.03 -17.58 27.31
CA MET A 1 8.01 -17.78 26.22
C MET A 1 7.79 -16.69 25.19
N THR A 2 8.67 -15.70 25.21
CA THR A 2 8.62 -14.50 24.37
C THR A 2 9.03 -14.88 22.96
N LEU A 3 8.08 -14.96 22.02
CA LEU A 3 8.39 -15.02 20.60
C LEU A 3 9.01 -13.68 20.21
N ALA A 4 10.30 -13.73 19.85
CA ALA A 4 11.04 -12.61 19.31
C ALA A 4 10.38 -12.15 18.01
N ILE A 5 9.88 -10.91 18.00
CA ILE A 5 9.47 -10.20 16.78
C ILE A 5 10.75 -9.93 16.01
N ALA A 6 10.95 -10.67 14.92
CA ALA A 6 12.07 -10.48 14.00
C ALA A 6 12.15 -9.00 13.57
N GLY A 7 13.36 -8.45 13.61
CA GLY A 7 13.66 -7.02 13.61
C GLY A 7 12.93 -6.21 12.56
N ARG A 8 12.12 -5.24 13.02
CA ARG A 8 11.66 -4.12 12.18
C ARG A 8 12.87 -3.25 11.87
N THR A 9 13.21 -3.12 10.59
CA THR A 9 14.19 -2.15 10.12
C THR A 9 13.66 -0.74 10.41
N THR A 10 14.39 0.04 11.22
CA THR A 10 14.07 1.45 11.54
C THR A 10 14.49 2.43 10.44
N GLU A 11 14.81 1.93 9.24
CA GLU A 11 15.25 2.75 8.12
C GLU A 11 14.08 3.09 7.20
N ALA A 12 13.87 4.38 6.93
CA ALA A 12 12.93 4.85 5.94
C ALA A 12 13.45 4.53 4.53
N LEU A 13 12.68 3.77 3.75
CA LEU A 13 12.96 3.55 2.33
C LEU A 13 12.68 4.80 1.51
N LEU A 14 11.62 5.53 1.85
CA LEU A 14 11.22 6.75 1.17
C LEU A 14 10.69 7.76 2.18
N ALA A 15 11.08 9.03 2.04
CA ALA A 15 10.63 10.11 2.92
C ALA A 15 10.27 11.35 2.12
N LEU A 16 9.15 11.98 2.47
CA LEU A 16 8.81 13.34 2.08
C LEU A 16 9.18 14.24 3.27
N GLU A 17 9.94 15.29 3.00
CA GLU A 17 10.39 16.28 3.98
C GLU A 17 9.81 17.64 3.60
N GLN A 18 8.75 18.05 4.29
CA GLN A 18 8.10 19.37 4.14
C GLN A 18 7.72 19.69 2.69
N VAL A 19 7.20 18.70 1.98
CA VAL A 19 6.93 18.81 0.55
C VAL A 19 5.75 19.75 0.30
N GLY A 20 6.00 20.80 -0.49
CA GLY A 20 4.99 21.69 -1.04
C GLY A 20 4.85 21.52 -2.55
N PHE A 21 3.61 21.47 -3.04
CA PHE A 21 3.32 21.38 -4.48
C PHE A 21 1.93 21.96 -4.81
N SER A 22 1.87 22.81 -5.83
CA SER A 22 0.63 23.28 -6.46
C SER A 22 0.62 22.95 -7.94
N TYR A 23 -0.53 22.51 -8.44
CA TYR A 23 -0.76 22.21 -9.85
C TYR A 23 -0.84 23.50 -10.70
N PRO A 24 -0.66 23.42 -12.03
CA PRO A 24 -0.74 24.58 -12.93
C PRO A 24 -2.09 25.31 -12.91
N ASP A 25 -3.17 24.61 -12.53
CA ASP A 25 -4.51 25.18 -12.39
C ASP A 25 -4.70 25.96 -11.08
N GLY A 26 -3.66 26.06 -10.24
CA GLY A 26 -3.68 26.75 -8.95
C GLY A 26 -4.17 25.89 -7.78
N SER A 27 -4.59 24.65 -8.02
CA SER A 27 -4.98 23.75 -6.93
C SER A 27 -3.77 23.31 -6.11
N VAL A 28 -3.88 23.34 -4.78
CA VAL A 28 -2.82 22.91 -3.87
C VAL A 28 -2.84 21.39 -3.79
N GLY A 29 -1.78 20.76 -4.26
CA GLY A 29 -1.62 19.31 -4.23
C GLY A 29 -1.05 18.79 -2.92
N LEU A 30 0.00 19.45 -2.40
CA LEU A 30 0.64 19.18 -1.11
C LEU A 30 1.03 20.50 -0.42
N ALA A 31 0.86 20.53 0.91
CA ALA A 31 1.18 21.68 1.75
C ALA A 31 1.97 21.21 2.98
N ASP A 32 3.28 21.46 3.00
CA ASP A 32 4.18 21.04 4.09
C ASP A 32 4.04 19.56 4.46
N CYS A 33 3.97 18.69 3.44
CA CYS A 33 3.72 17.28 3.64
C CYS A 33 5.00 16.55 4.06
N SER A 34 4.99 15.99 5.27
CA SER A 34 6.09 15.15 5.78
C SER A 34 5.58 13.76 6.16
N LEU A 35 6.18 12.72 5.59
CA LEU A 35 5.87 11.32 5.92
C LEU A 35 7.03 10.41 5.56
N SER A 36 7.16 9.28 6.24
CA SER A 36 8.20 8.27 5.98
C SER A 36 7.59 6.90 5.78
N ILE A 37 8.06 6.20 4.74
CA ILE A 37 7.69 4.83 4.38
C ILE A 37 8.82 3.92 4.81
N MET A 38 8.55 3.05 5.78
CA MET A 38 9.56 2.16 6.34
C MET A 38 9.86 1.00 5.40
N ARG A 39 11.14 0.61 5.29
CA ARG A 39 11.52 -0.51 4.44
C ARG A 39 10.84 -1.80 4.92
N GLY A 40 10.22 -2.51 3.99
CA GLY A 40 9.60 -3.81 4.24
C GLY A 40 8.31 -3.76 5.06
N SER A 41 7.69 -2.59 5.26
CA SER A 41 6.38 -2.47 5.91
C SER A 41 5.22 -2.42 4.91
N ARG A 42 4.02 -2.73 5.40
CA ARG A 42 2.74 -2.38 4.76
C ARG A 42 2.27 -1.03 5.27
N ASN A 43 2.08 -0.09 4.37
CA ASN A 43 1.72 1.28 4.70
C ASN A 43 0.40 1.63 4.01
N ALA A 44 -0.54 2.19 4.78
CA ALA A 44 -1.79 2.71 4.25
C ALA A 44 -1.82 4.23 4.33
N LEU A 45 -2.14 4.88 3.21
CA LEU A 45 -2.38 6.30 3.11
C LEU A 45 -3.89 6.54 3.07
N ILE A 46 -4.47 7.08 4.14
CA ILE A 46 -5.91 7.29 4.26
C ILE A 46 -6.24 8.78 4.37
N GLY A 47 -7.42 9.17 3.90
CA GLY A 47 -7.85 10.56 3.86
C GLY A 47 -9.00 10.74 2.87
N ALA A 48 -9.73 11.86 2.96
CA ALA A 48 -10.81 12.18 2.05
C ALA A 48 -10.35 12.30 0.58
N ASN A 49 -11.28 12.28 -0.36
CA ASN A 49 -10.97 12.60 -1.76
C ASN A 49 -10.43 14.02 -1.86
N GLY A 50 -9.40 14.22 -2.69
CA GLY A 50 -8.72 15.51 -2.80
C GLY A 50 -7.75 15.84 -1.65
N SER A 51 -7.52 14.93 -0.69
CA SER A 51 -6.59 15.20 0.42
C SER A 51 -5.10 15.21 0.04
N GLY A 52 -4.76 14.89 -1.21
CA GLY A 52 -3.38 14.87 -1.72
C GLY A 52 -2.77 13.48 -1.87
N LYS A 53 -3.51 12.37 -1.62
CA LYS A 53 -2.99 10.99 -1.69
C LYS A 53 -2.30 10.66 -3.02
N THR A 54 -2.99 10.87 -4.15
CA THR A 54 -2.41 10.65 -5.48
C THR A 54 -1.23 11.58 -5.74
N THR A 55 -1.25 12.82 -5.23
CA THR A 55 -0.12 13.75 -5.32
C THR A 55 1.10 13.22 -4.57
N VAL A 56 0.93 12.66 -3.36
CA VAL A 56 2.00 11.95 -2.63
C VAL A 56 2.59 10.84 -3.49
N PHE A 57 1.74 9.98 -4.07
CA PHE A 57 2.19 8.85 -4.88
C PHE A 57 3.01 9.29 -6.10
N GLN A 58 2.56 10.33 -6.78
CA GLN A 58 3.30 10.91 -7.92
C GLN A 58 4.66 11.49 -7.51
N HIS A 59 4.80 12.01 -6.28
CA HIS A 59 6.09 12.44 -5.75
C HIS A 59 7.00 11.25 -5.40
N THR A 60 6.46 10.15 -4.88
CA THR A 60 7.26 8.97 -4.50
C THR A 60 8.04 8.37 -5.68
N ASN A 61 7.49 8.45 -6.89
CA ASN A 61 8.12 7.93 -8.11
C ASN A 61 8.68 9.02 -9.04
N GLY A 62 8.76 10.25 -8.56
CA GLY A 62 9.29 11.39 -9.33
C GLY A 62 8.51 11.69 -10.61
N LEU A 63 7.20 11.44 -10.65
CA LEU A 63 6.31 12.00 -11.68
C LEU A 63 6.11 13.49 -11.46
N LEU A 64 6.04 13.90 -10.19
CA LEU A 64 6.06 15.30 -9.78
C LEU A 64 7.36 15.63 -9.06
N ARG A 65 7.81 16.87 -9.23
CA ARG A 65 8.92 17.46 -8.50
C ARG A 65 8.37 18.41 -7.44
N PRO A 66 8.82 18.33 -6.18
CA PRO A 66 8.41 19.27 -5.15
C PRO A 66 8.82 20.70 -5.54
N GLN A 67 7.96 21.67 -5.23
CA GLN A 67 8.26 23.10 -5.36
C GLN A 67 8.92 23.64 -4.08
N ALA A 68 8.64 23.00 -2.94
CA ALA A 68 9.30 23.23 -1.65
C ALA A 68 9.55 21.89 -0.96
N GLY A 69 10.53 21.84 -0.06
CA GLY A 69 10.94 20.61 0.62
C GLY A 69 11.71 19.65 -0.28
N ALA A 70 11.80 18.38 0.14
CA ALA A 70 12.53 17.35 -0.59
C ALA A 70 11.85 15.98 -0.47
N VAL A 71 12.10 15.13 -1.47
CA VAL A 71 11.78 13.70 -1.40
C VAL A 71 13.09 12.93 -1.40
N ARG A 72 13.21 11.98 -0.48
CA ARG A 72 14.38 11.11 -0.35
C ARG A 72 14.01 9.66 -0.60
N TYR A 73 14.88 8.95 -1.30
CA TYR A 73 14.84 7.50 -1.48
C TYR A 73 16.14 6.91 -0.93
N ALA A 74 16.04 5.96 0.01
CA ALA A 74 17.17 5.38 0.74
C ALA A 74 18.12 6.45 1.32
N GLY A 75 17.55 7.48 1.97
CA GLY A 75 18.28 8.60 2.59
C GLY A 75 18.83 9.65 1.60
N GLN A 76 18.80 9.40 0.30
CA GLN A 76 19.33 10.30 -0.72
C GLN A 76 18.21 11.11 -1.37
N ALA A 77 18.42 12.41 -1.57
CA ALA A 77 17.48 13.24 -2.34
C ALA A 77 17.28 12.69 -3.76
N ILE A 78 16.05 12.73 -4.26
CA ILE A 78 15.75 12.26 -5.61
C ILE A 78 16.53 13.10 -6.64
N ASP A 79 17.27 12.41 -7.51
CA ASP A 79 17.86 13.00 -8.71
C ASP A 79 16.78 13.07 -9.81
N TYR A 80 16.35 14.30 -10.13
CA TYR A 80 15.35 14.58 -11.15
C TYR A 80 15.91 14.63 -12.59
N SER A 81 17.19 14.27 -12.79
CA SER A 81 17.73 14.03 -14.13
C SER A 81 17.06 12.81 -14.80
N ARG A 82 17.18 12.70 -16.12
CA ARG A 82 16.65 11.54 -16.86
C ARG A 82 17.20 10.21 -16.34
N GLY A 83 18.49 10.16 -15.99
CA GLY A 83 19.14 8.97 -15.45
C GLY A 83 18.71 8.65 -14.02
N GLY A 84 18.59 9.69 -13.18
CA GLY A 84 18.09 9.59 -11.80
C GLY A 84 16.67 9.05 -11.72
N LEU A 85 15.75 9.64 -12.50
CA LEU A 85 14.36 9.20 -12.55
C LEU A 85 14.21 7.79 -13.11
N ARG A 86 15.02 7.40 -14.10
CA ARG A 86 15.02 6.01 -14.62
C ARG A 86 15.39 5.01 -13.54
N ARG A 87 16.42 5.30 -12.74
CA ARG A 87 16.85 4.46 -11.61
C ARG A 87 15.80 4.44 -10.48
N LEU A 88 15.19 5.58 -10.17
CA LEU A 88 14.13 5.64 -9.16
C LEU A 88 12.93 4.79 -9.59
N ARG A 89 12.47 4.93 -10.83
CA ARG A 89 11.27 4.25 -11.35
C ARG A 89 11.42 2.74 -11.49
N SER A 90 12.65 2.22 -11.57
CA SER A 90 12.88 0.77 -11.47
C SER A 90 12.77 0.26 -10.02
N LYS A 91 12.91 1.14 -9.02
CA LYS A 91 12.88 0.81 -7.60
C LYS A 91 11.56 1.15 -6.92
N VAL A 92 10.85 2.17 -7.40
CA VAL A 92 9.53 2.58 -6.93
C VAL A 92 8.53 2.34 -8.04
N GLY A 93 7.80 1.24 -7.93
CA GLY A 93 6.75 0.86 -8.85
C GLY A 93 5.42 1.52 -8.49
N MET A 94 4.65 1.96 -9.49
CA MET A 94 3.32 2.56 -9.26
C MET A 94 2.25 1.82 -10.07
N VAL A 95 1.18 1.42 -9.39
CA VAL A 95 -0.03 0.84 -9.99
C VAL A 95 -1.16 1.84 -9.84
N PHE A 96 -1.69 2.29 -10.96
CA PHE A 96 -2.77 3.28 -10.99
C PHE A 96 -4.13 2.65 -10.68
N GLN A 97 -5.06 3.46 -10.21
CA GLN A 97 -6.42 3.05 -9.86
C GLN A 97 -7.16 2.35 -11.00
N ASN A 98 -7.11 2.94 -12.20
CA ASN A 98 -7.74 2.38 -13.40
C ASN A 98 -6.70 1.60 -14.23
N PRO A 99 -6.81 0.27 -14.31
CA PRO A 99 -5.86 -0.53 -15.08
C PRO A 99 -5.93 -0.27 -16.59
N ASP A 100 -7.06 0.19 -17.13
CA ASP A 100 -7.19 0.53 -18.56
C ASP A 100 -6.36 1.77 -18.96
N ARG A 101 -5.88 2.55 -17.97
CA ARG A 101 -4.93 3.65 -18.22
C ARG A 101 -3.48 3.20 -18.20
N GLN A 102 -3.21 1.98 -17.78
CA GLN A 102 -1.85 1.45 -17.59
C GLN A 102 -1.52 0.31 -18.56
N LEU A 103 -2.50 -0.54 -18.90
CA LEU A 103 -2.34 -1.58 -19.91
C LEU A 103 -2.56 -1.00 -21.31
N PHE A 104 -1.64 -1.23 -22.23
CA PHE A 104 -1.71 -0.68 -23.59
C PHE A 104 -1.21 -1.61 -24.69
N SER A 105 -0.54 -2.72 -24.35
CA SER A 105 0.02 -3.65 -25.35
C SER A 105 -1.02 -4.61 -25.91
N ALA A 106 -0.69 -5.32 -27.00
CA ALA A 106 -1.63 -6.24 -27.63
C ALA A 106 -1.89 -7.48 -26.76
N SER A 107 -0.85 -8.02 -26.13
CA SER A 107 -0.92 -9.17 -25.23
C SER A 107 -0.41 -8.88 -23.82
N VAL A 108 -0.80 -9.73 -22.86
CA VAL A 108 -0.30 -9.66 -21.47
C VAL A 108 1.21 -9.80 -21.40
N LEU A 109 1.78 -10.74 -22.17
CA LEU A 109 3.23 -10.96 -22.21
C LEU A 109 3.97 -9.69 -22.64
N GLU A 110 3.52 -9.06 -23.72
CA GLU A 110 4.12 -7.81 -24.23
C GLU A 110 4.02 -6.68 -23.19
N ASP A 111 2.85 -6.53 -22.56
CA ASP A 111 2.62 -5.47 -21.58
C ASP A 111 3.54 -5.61 -20.36
N VAL A 112 3.65 -6.83 -19.81
CA VAL A 112 4.52 -7.11 -18.66
C VAL A 112 6.02 -7.01 -19.04
N SER A 113 6.36 -7.29 -20.30
CA SER A 113 7.74 -7.17 -20.80
C SER A 113 8.19 -5.71 -20.97
N PHE A 114 7.26 -4.76 -21.08
CA PHE A 114 7.57 -3.37 -21.42
C PHE A 114 8.54 -2.69 -20.44
N GLY A 115 8.28 -2.83 -19.14
CA GLY A 115 9.15 -2.29 -18.09
C GLY A 115 10.60 -2.81 -18.18
N PRO A 116 10.81 -4.14 -18.06
CA PRO A 116 12.11 -4.78 -18.23
C PRO A 116 12.85 -4.39 -19.53
N CYS A 117 12.17 -4.35 -20.67
CA CYS A 117 12.77 -3.93 -21.95
C CYS A 117 13.27 -2.47 -21.89
N ASN A 118 12.51 -1.57 -21.27
CA ASN A 118 12.93 -0.17 -21.09
C ASN A 118 14.10 0.01 -20.12
N LEU A 119 14.36 -0.99 -19.26
CA LEU A 119 15.57 -1.07 -18.45
C LEU A 119 16.80 -1.52 -19.26
N GLY A 120 16.61 -1.97 -20.50
CA GLY A 120 17.68 -2.40 -21.41
C GLY A 120 18.22 -3.79 -21.06
N LEU A 121 17.38 -4.63 -20.44
CA LEU A 121 17.71 -6.01 -20.09
C LEU A 121 17.72 -6.89 -21.35
N ASP A 122 18.53 -7.95 -21.34
CA ASP A 122 18.55 -8.92 -22.43
C ASP A 122 17.28 -9.78 -22.48
N SER A 123 17.01 -10.39 -23.63
CA SER A 123 15.78 -11.13 -23.88
C SER A 123 15.55 -12.33 -22.94
N THR A 124 16.61 -12.97 -22.46
CA THR A 124 16.51 -14.10 -21.53
C THR A 124 16.08 -13.58 -20.15
N THR A 125 16.77 -12.54 -19.66
CA THR A 125 16.41 -11.89 -18.39
C THR A 125 14.99 -11.33 -18.40
N VAL A 126 14.57 -10.69 -19.50
CA VAL A 126 13.19 -10.19 -19.66
C VAL A 126 12.19 -11.34 -19.53
N ARG A 127 12.42 -12.44 -20.27
CA ARG A 127 11.52 -13.61 -20.25
C ARG A 127 11.37 -14.19 -18.84
N ASP A 128 12.47 -14.37 -18.13
CA ASP A 128 12.47 -14.95 -16.79
C ASP A 128 11.74 -14.05 -15.79
N ARG A 129 11.97 -12.73 -15.85
CA ARG A 129 11.28 -11.75 -14.99
C ARG A 129 9.79 -11.70 -15.27
N VAL A 130 9.39 -11.72 -16.54
CA VAL A 130 7.98 -11.71 -16.95
C VAL A 130 7.28 -12.97 -16.46
N ALA A 131 7.89 -14.14 -16.64
CA ALA A 131 7.35 -15.41 -16.16
C ALA A 131 7.20 -15.42 -14.62
N ALA A 132 8.22 -14.97 -13.89
CA ALA A 132 8.18 -14.88 -12.44
C ALA A 132 7.12 -13.88 -11.94
N ALA A 133 6.99 -12.72 -12.59
CA ALA A 133 6.00 -11.71 -12.23
C ALA A 133 4.57 -12.20 -12.47
N LEU A 134 4.30 -12.82 -13.63
CA LEU A 134 3.00 -13.41 -13.93
C LEU A 134 2.65 -14.55 -12.96
N HIS A 135 3.63 -15.37 -12.60
CA HIS A 135 3.43 -16.42 -11.61
C HIS A 135 3.07 -15.84 -10.23
N ALA A 136 3.79 -14.81 -9.78
CA ALA A 136 3.55 -14.17 -8.47
C ALA A 136 2.15 -13.57 -8.32
N VAL A 137 1.50 -13.19 -9.42
CA VAL A 137 0.13 -12.64 -9.39
C VAL A 137 -0.94 -13.64 -9.87
N GLY A 138 -0.57 -14.91 -10.10
CA GLY A 138 -1.50 -15.95 -10.56
C GLY A 138 -2.00 -15.78 -11.99
N MET A 139 -1.22 -15.13 -12.87
CA MET A 139 -1.61 -14.80 -14.25
C MET A 139 -0.82 -15.54 -15.35
N SER A 140 -0.02 -16.56 -15.01
CA SER A 140 0.80 -17.31 -15.99
C SER A 140 0.00 -17.87 -17.17
N ALA A 141 -1.20 -18.41 -16.92
CA ALA A 141 -2.06 -18.98 -17.96
C ALA A 141 -2.67 -17.94 -18.94
N PHE A 142 -2.50 -16.65 -18.66
CA PHE A 142 -3.04 -15.55 -19.45
C PHE A 142 -1.97 -14.82 -20.28
N ALA A 143 -0.72 -15.30 -20.29
CA ALA A 143 0.41 -14.62 -20.93
C ALA A 143 0.13 -14.24 -22.39
N ASP A 144 -0.44 -15.15 -23.18
CA ASP A 144 -0.71 -14.94 -24.61
C ASP A 144 -2.08 -14.27 -24.87
N LYS A 145 -2.86 -13.98 -23.81
CA LYS A 145 -4.19 -13.41 -23.96
C LYS A 145 -4.09 -11.91 -24.25
N ALA A 146 -5.00 -11.42 -25.08
CA ALA A 146 -5.12 -9.98 -25.32
C ALA A 146 -5.59 -9.24 -24.06
N VAL A 147 -4.97 -8.10 -23.74
CA VAL A 147 -5.24 -7.35 -22.49
C VAL A 147 -6.71 -6.92 -22.35
N HIS A 148 -7.37 -6.62 -23.49
CA HIS A 148 -8.77 -6.20 -23.52
C HIS A 148 -9.76 -7.35 -23.25
N HIS A 149 -9.32 -8.61 -23.36
CA HIS A 149 -10.14 -9.78 -23.02
C HIS A 149 -10.06 -10.18 -21.54
N LEU A 150 -9.28 -9.47 -20.72
CA LEU A 150 -9.18 -9.72 -19.29
C LEU A 150 -10.35 -9.10 -18.52
N SER A 151 -10.78 -9.78 -17.46
CA SER A 151 -11.68 -9.17 -16.48
C SER A 151 -10.98 -8.02 -15.75
N PHE A 152 -11.76 -7.14 -15.10
CA PHE A 152 -11.20 -5.95 -14.45
C PHE A 152 -10.13 -6.28 -13.38
N GLY A 153 -10.33 -7.30 -12.55
CA GLY A 153 -9.32 -7.71 -11.57
C GLY A 153 -8.15 -8.49 -12.16
N GLN A 154 -8.36 -9.23 -13.25
CA GLN A 154 -7.25 -9.80 -14.03
C GLN A 154 -6.35 -8.67 -14.57
N LYS A 155 -6.94 -7.59 -15.09
CA LYS A 155 -6.19 -6.40 -15.52
C LYS A 155 -5.39 -5.79 -14.37
N LYS A 156 -5.98 -5.62 -13.18
CA LYS A 156 -5.24 -5.12 -12.00
C LYS A 156 -4.04 -6.00 -11.62
N ARG A 157 -4.20 -7.32 -11.63
CA ARG A 157 -3.10 -8.27 -11.40
C ARG A 157 -2.01 -8.15 -12.47
N VAL A 158 -2.37 -7.98 -13.73
CA VAL A 158 -1.39 -7.77 -14.81
C VAL A 158 -0.66 -6.44 -14.67
N CYS A 159 -1.33 -5.35 -14.26
CA CYS A 159 -0.67 -4.09 -13.93
C CYS A 159 0.39 -4.28 -12.83
N ILE A 160 0.05 -5.04 -11.78
CA ILE A 160 1.00 -5.39 -10.72
C ILE A 160 2.16 -6.22 -11.29
N ALA A 161 1.91 -7.22 -12.14
CA ALA A 161 2.96 -8.01 -12.78
C ALA A 161 3.92 -7.15 -13.61
N GLY A 162 3.41 -6.22 -14.42
CA GLY A 162 4.24 -5.32 -15.23
C GLY A 162 5.18 -4.46 -14.38
N VAL A 163 4.70 -4.04 -13.20
CA VAL A 163 5.53 -3.32 -12.22
C VAL A 163 6.53 -4.26 -11.54
N LEU A 164 6.09 -5.46 -11.12
CA LEU A 164 6.94 -6.45 -10.45
C LEU A 164 8.07 -6.98 -11.33
N ALA A 165 7.88 -7.05 -12.65
CA ALA A 165 8.91 -7.51 -13.57
C ALA A 165 10.15 -6.59 -13.56
N MET A 166 10.01 -5.34 -13.10
CA MET A 166 11.14 -4.42 -12.89
C MET A 166 11.90 -4.65 -11.59
N GLU A 167 11.42 -5.54 -10.71
CA GLU A 167 11.95 -5.82 -9.36
C GLU A 167 12.02 -4.59 -8.44
N PRO A 168 10.87 -3.95 -8.15
CA PRO A 168 10.81 -2.78 -7.28
C PRO A 168 11.06 -3.14 -5.82
N GLU A 169 11.56 -2.17 -5.05
CA GLU A 169 11.68 -2.26 -3.59
C GLU A 169 10.44 -1.68 -2.88
N LEU A 170 9.74 -0.76 -3.55
CA LEU A 170 8.49 -0.15 -3.11
C LEU A 170 7.43 -0.29 -4.20
N LEU A 171 6.28 -0.88 -3.86
CA LEU A 171 5.09 -0.92 -4.70
C LEU A 171 4.04 0.05 -4.15
N VAL A 172 3.71 1.05 -4.95
CA VAL A 172 2.69 2.07 -4.65
C VAL A 172 1.40 1.71 -5.39
N LEU A 173 0.28 1.57 -4.67
CA LEU A 173 -1.01 1.16 -5.23
C LEU A 173 -2.10 2.18 -4.91
N ASP A 174 -2.65 2.81 -5.94
CA ASP A 174 -3.77 3.75 -5.79
C ASP A 174 -5.11 3.00 -5.87
N GLU A 175 -5.81 2.88 -4.74
CA GLU A 175 -7.08 2.16 -4.59
C GLU A 175 -7.15 0.80 -5.32
N PRO A 176 -6.24 -0.14 -5.01
CA PRO A 176 -6.16 -1.41 -5.73
C PRO A 176 -7.45 -2.25 -5.60
N MET A 177 -8.22 -2.08 -4.51
CA MET A 177 -9.46 -2.82 -4.28
C MET A 177 -10.70 -2.22 -4.98
N ALA A 178 -10.61 -0.99 -5.49
CA ALA A 178 -11.73 -0.32 -6.13
C ALA A 178 -12.18 -1.09 -7.39
N GLY A 179 -13.49 -1.31 -7.52
CA GLY A 179 -14.10 -2.01 -8.67
C GLY A 179 -13.98 -3.54 -8.64
N LEU A 180 -13.52 -4.12 -7.53
CA LEU A 180 -13.44 -5.57 -7.33
C LEU A 180 -14.59 -6.07 -6.45
N ASP A 181 -15.12 -7.25 -6.77
CA ASP A 181 -16.01 -7.97 -5.85
C ASP A 181 -15.21 -8.58 -4.68
N TYR A 182 -15.92 -9.08 -3.66
CA TYR A 182 -15.31 -9.63 -2.45
C TYR A 182 -14.29 -10.74 -2.74
N ARG A 183 -14.63 -11.69 -3.62
CA ARG A 183 -13.73 -12.80 -3.95
C ARG A 183 -12.46 -12.26 -4.60
N MET A 184 -12.60 -11.33 -5.54
CA MET A 184 -11.47 -10.71 -6.24
C MET A 184 -10.59 -9.87 -5.31
N GLN A 185 -11.17 -9.23 -4.28
CA GLN A 185 -10.42 -8.51 -3.24
C GLN A 185 -9.57 -9.45 -2.39
N GLU A 186 -10.13 -10.56 -1.91
CA GLU A 186 -9.38 -11.59 -1.17
C GLU A 186 -8.23 -12.17 -2.01
N GLU A 187 -8.55 -12.43 -3.28
CA GLU A 187 -7.62 -12.90 -4.29
C GLU A 187 -6.47 -11.92 -4.57
N LEU A 188 -6.71 -10.61 -4.52
CA LEU A 188 -5.68 -9.58 -4.63
C LEU A 188 -4.90 -9.40 -3.33
N LEU A 189 -5.58 -9.47 -2.19
CA LEU A 189 -4.96 -9.37 -0.87
C LEU A 189 -3.91 -10.47 -0.67
N ALA A 190 -4.22 -11.71 -1.04
CA ALA A 190 -3.28 -12.83 -0.99
C ALA A 190 -2.02 -12.57 -1.84
N VAL A 191 -2.17 -11.93 -3.00
CA VAL A 191 -1.04 -11.50 -3.82
C VAL A 191 -0.21 -10.46 -3.08
N LEU A 192 -0.82 -9.40 -2.55
CA LEU A 192 -0.11 -8.34 -1.81
C LEU A 192 0.64 -8.89 -0.59
N ASP A 193 0.01 -9.77 0.17
CA ASP A 193 0.65 -10.42 1.34
C ASP A 193 1.83 -11.31 0.92
N GLY A 194 1.71 -12.05 -0.19
CA GLY A 194 2.81 -12.81 -0.76
C GLY A 194 3.99 -11.94 -1.21
N LEU A 195 3.72 -10.76 -1.77
CA LEU A 195 4.75 -9.80 -2.16
C LEU A 195 5.46 -9.19 -0.94
N HIS A 196 4.69 -8.82 0.08
CA HIS A 196 5.23 -8.33 1.35
C HIS A 196 6.11 -9.39 2.04
N ALA A 197 5.68 -10.66 2.07
CA ALA A 197 6.46 -11.76 2.61
C ALA A 197 7.80 -11.98 1.88
N ARG A 198 7.92 -11.54 0.62
CA ARG A 198 9.17 -11.52 -0.16
C ARG A 198 10.04 -10.27 0.11
N GLY A 199 9.64 -9.42 1.05
CA GLY A 199 10.39 -8.22 1.47
C GLY A 199 10.05 -6.95 0.68
N ILE A 200 9.03 -6.97 -0.19
CA ILE A 200 8.60 -5.76 -0.92
C ILE A 200 7.88 -4.81 0.05
N THR A 201 8.26 -3.54 0.02
CA THR A 201 7.57 -2.48 0.76
C THR A 201 6.29 -2.11 0.03
N LEU A 202 5.17 -1.99 0.74
CA LEU A 202 3.88 -1.66 0.13
C LEU A 202 3.39 -0.31 0.66
N LEU A 203 2.96 0.57 -0.25
CA LEU A 203 2.25 1.80 0.06
C LEU A 203 0.93 1.81 -0.71
N LEU A 204 -0.19 1.83 0.00
CA LEU A 204 -1.51 1.69 -0.60
C LEU A 204 -2.41 2.84 -0.16
N ALA A 205 -3.17 3.41 -1.10
CA ALA A 205 -4.25 4.34 -0.79
C ALA A 205 -5.57 3.58 -0.75
N THR A 206 -6.39 3.89 0.26
CA THR A 206 -7.73 3.31 0.40
C THR A 206 -8.65 4.26 1.15
N HIS A 207 -9.94 4.18 0.85
CA HIS A 207 -11.02 4.79 1.63
C HIS A 207 -11.66 3.80 2.61
N ASP A 208 -11.36 2.50 2.48
CA ASP A 208 -11.79 1.46 3.43
C ASP A 208 -10.86 1.48 4.65
N ILE A 209 -11.35 2.08 5.74
CA ILE A 209 -10.60 2.24 6.99
C ILE A 209 -10.48 0.93 7.78
N ASP A 210 -11.48 0.05 7.68
CA ASP A 210 -11.43 -1.28 8.29
C ASP A 210 -10.36 -2.15 7.63
N PHE A 211 -10.24 -2.07 6.30
CA PHE A 211 -9.14 -2.68 5.57
C PHE A 211 -7.78 -2.09 5.96
N ALA A 212 -7.66 -0.75 5.98
CA ALA A 212 -6.40 -0.11 6.37
C ALA A 212 -5.96 -0.55 7.78
N TYR A 213 -6.87 -0.56 8.75
CA TYR A 213 -6.60 -0.93 10.14
C TYR A 213 -6.18 -2.40 10.30
N ARG A 214 -6.87 -3.32 9.62
CA ARG A 214 -6.55 -4.76 9.71
C ARG A 214 -5.25 -5.12 9.00
N TRP A 215 -4.96 -4.48 7.87
CA TRP A 215 -3.89 -4.91 6.97
C TRP A 215 -2.57 -4.19 7.17
N ALA A 216 -2.58 -2.87 7.38
CA ALA A 216 -1.35 -2.09 7.38
C ALA A 216 -0.55 -2.24 8.68
N ASP A 217 0.77 -2.09 8.60
CA ASP A 217 1.63 -1.95 9.78
C ASP A 217 1.71 -0.47 10.21
N GLN A 218 1.73 0.44 9.24
CA GLN A 218 1.71 1.89 9.43
C GLN A 218 0.54 2.53 8.70
N ILE A 219 -0.06 3.56 9.31
CA ILE A 219 -1.13 4.36 8.72
C ILE A 219 -0.70 5.82 8.70
N HIS A 220 -0.90 6.46 7.56
CA HIS A 220 -0.63 7.87 7.32
C HIS A 220 -1.95 8.59 7.04
N LEU A 221 -2.29 9.59 7.86
CA LEU A 221 -3.51 10.38 7.75
C LEU A 221 -3.25 11.62 6.90
N MET A 222 -3.98 11.76 5.78
CA MET A 222 -3.87 12.88 4.85
C MET A 222 -5.07 13.81 4.94
N ARG A 223 -4.81 15.10 5.18
CA ARG A 223 -5.81 16.17 5.17
C ARG A 223 -5.27 17.40 4.46
N ALA A 224 -6.03 17.89 3.48
CA ALA A 224 -5.75 19.16 2.78
C ALA A 224 -4.30 19.31 2.28
N GLY A 225 -3.71 18.24 1.75
CA GLY A 225 -2.35 18.26 1.20
C GLY A 225 -1.24 18.01 2.24
N SER A 226 -1.56 17.83 3.52
CA SER A 226 -0.60 17.53 4.58
C SER A 226 -0.83 16.14 5.18
N CYS A 227 0.25 15.49 5.62
CA CYS A 227 0.16 14.30 6.47
C CYS A 227 0.01 14.74 7.93
N THR A 228 -1.17 14.58 8.53
CA THR A 228 -1.43 15.04 9.91
C THR A 228 -0.87 14.09 10.97
N ALA A 229 -0.80 12.80 10.64
CA ALA A 229 -0.23 11.78 11.52
C ALA A 229 0.36 10.62 10.71
N SER A 230 1.45 10.06 11.21
CA SER A 230 1.99 8.75 10.81
C SER A 230 2.10 7.90 12.07
N LEU A 231 1.45 6.73 12.08
CA LEU A 231 1.31 5.92 13.28
C LEU A 231 1.38 4.42 12.97
N ASP A 232 1.86 3.66 13.95
CA ASP A 232 1.64 2.22 14.03
C ASP A 232 0.11 1.96 14.02
N ALA A 233 -0.35 1.10 13.10
CA ALA A 233 -1.79 0.90 12.87
C ALA A 233 -2.56 0.54 14.15
N VAL A 234 -1.92 -0.16 15.09
CA VAL A 234 -2.49 -0.57 16.39
C VAL A 234 -2.88 0.61 17.30
N HIS A 235 -2.38 1.82 17.03
CA HIS A 235 -2.70 3.04 17.78
C HIS A 235 -3.80 3.88 17.13
N LEU A 236 -4.40 3.45 16.01
CA LEU A 236 -5.41 4.24 15.29
C LEU A 236 -6.59 4.71 16.15
N ALA A 237 -6.99 3.92 17.15
CA ALA A 237 -8.07 4.29 18.08
C ALA A 237 -7.77 5.61 18.84
N GLU A 238 -6.50 5.91 19.10
CA GLU A 238 -6.04 7.11 19.82
C GLU A 238 -6.25 8.38 18.96
N TYR A 239 -6.44 8.22 17.64
CA TYR A 239 -6.65 9.28 16.66
C TYR A 239 -8.13 9.46 16.25
N ALA A 240 -9.08 8.96 17.06
CA ALA A 240 -10.51 9.07 16.78
C ALA A 240 -10.98 10.51 16.48
N GLY A 241 -10.47 11.50 17.21
CA GLY A 241 -10.79 12.90 16.99
C GLY A 241 -10.30 13.43 15.64
N GLU A 242 -9.09 13.03 15.22
CA GLU A 242 -8.53 13.41 13.91
C GLU A 242 -9.26 12.75 12.75
N LEU A 243 -9.63 11.48 12.89
CA LEU A 243 -10.44 10.76 11.91
C LEU A 243 -11.80 11.43 11.74
N SER A 244 -12.49 11.73 12.86
CA SER A 244 -13.78 12.42 12.84
C SER A 244 -13.68 13.81 12.21
N ALA A 245 -12.62 14.57 12.49
CA ALA A 245 -12.38 15.89 11.89
C ALA A 245 -12.13 15.82 10.37
N GLN A 246 -11.85 14.64 9.84
CA GLN A 246 -11.66 14.36 8.41
C GLN A 246 -12.88 13.70 7.76
N GLY A 247 -13.96 13.49 8.52
CA GLY A 247 -15.14 12.75 8.05
C GLY A 247 -14.87 11.25 7.85
N LEU A 248 -13.82 10.71 8.45
CA LEU A 248 -13.52 9.28 8.43
C LEU A 248 -14.10 8.61 9.68
N PRO A 249 -14.81 7.48 9.54
CA PRO A 249 -15.30 6.73 10.69
C PRO A 249 -14.14 6.03 11.40
N LEU A 250 -14.35 5.62 12.65
CA LEU A 250 -13.49 4.62 13.26
C LEU A 250 -13.75 3.25 12.60
N PRO A 251 -12.72 2.39 12.42
CA PRO A 251 -12.91 0.98 12.12
C PRO A 251 -13.95 0.35 13.03
N ALA A 252 -14.88 -0.41 12.47
CA ALA A 252 -16.04 -0.96 13.18
C ALA A 252 -15.64 -1.85 14.37
N VAL A 253 -14.47 -2.50 14.30
CA VAL A 253 -13.95 -3.32 15.38
C VAL A 253 -13.58 -2.51 16.64
N ILE A 254 -13.21 -1.23 16.50
CA ILE A 254 -12.74 -0.40 17.63
C ILE A 254 -13.88 -0.08 18.61
N PRO A 255 -15.07 0.42 18.18
CA PRO A 255 -16.20 0.58 19.08
C PRO A 255 -16.60 -0.72 19.79
N LEU A 256 -16.51 -1.88 19.10
CA LEU A 256 -16.78 -3.19 19.71
C LEU A 256 -15.75 -3.53 20.79
N GLN A 257 -14.45 -3.32 20.54
CA GLN A 257 -13.40 -3.49 21.55
C GLN A 257 -13.65 -2.63 22.78
N HIS A 258 -13.99 -1.34 22.59
CA HIS A 258 -14.32 -0.45 23.71
C HIS A 258 -15.50 -0.99 24.53
N GLY A 259 -16.57 -1.42 23.85
CA GLY A 259 -17.77 -1.97 24.50
C GLY A 259 -17.51 -3.27 25.27
N LEU A 260 -16.62 -4.14 24.77
CA LEU A 260 -16.23 -5.39 25.42
C LEU A 260 -15.29 -5.14 26.60
N THR A 261 -14.32 -4.24 26.44
CA THR A 261 -13.38 -3.84 27.50
C THR A 261 -14.12 -3.21 28.68
N ALA A 262 -15.10 -2.34 28.42
CA ALA A 262 -15.93 -1.72 29.46
C ALA A 262 -16.76 -2.75 30.26
N ARG A 263 -17.02 -3.93 29.69
CA ARG A 263 -17.71 -5.05 30.34
C ARG A 263 -16.76 -6.06 30.97
N GLY A 264 -15.45 -5.83 30.92
CA GLY A 264 -14.44 -6.77 31.41
C GLY A 264 -14.31 -8.05 30.57
N LEU A 265 -14.84 -8.06 29.33
CA LEU A 265 -14.82 -9.21 28.43
C LEU A 265 -13.58 -9.22 27.50
N LEU A 266 -12.81 -8.14 27.49
CA LEU A 266 -11.58 -7.98 26.71
C LEU A 266 -10.54 -7.23 27.54
N SER A 267 -9.29 -7.68 27.51
CA SER A 267 -8.19 -6.95 28.16
C SER A 267 -7.81 -5.70 27.37
N ARG A 268 -7.45 -4.61 28.06
CA ARG A 268 -6.96 -3.37 27.43
C ARG A 268 -5.66 -3.55 26.64
N GLU A 269 -4.89 -4.59 26.96
CA GLU A 269 -3.65 -4.92 26.26
C GLU A 269 -3.92 -5.60 24.91
N GLN A 270 -5.10 -6.23 24.75
CA GLN A 270 -5.49 -6.90 23.52
C GLN A 270 -6.10 -5.89 22.56
N ARG A 271 -5.52 -5.76 21.37
CA ARG A 271 -5.96 -4.81 20.32
C ARG A 271 -6.24 -5.54 18.99
N PRO A 272 -7.25 -6.43 18.94
CA PRO A 272 -7.55 -7.23 17.75
C PRO A 272 -8.01 -6.36 16.58
N ARG A 273 -7.30 -6.36 15.46
CA ARG A 273 -7.52 -5.39 14.36
C ARG A 273 -8.56 -5.83 13.34
N SER A 274 -9.18 -6.98 13.55
CA SER A 274 -10.21 -7.54 12.70
C SER A 274 -11.26 -8.31 13.52
N CYS A 275 -12.43 -8.56 12.93
CA CYS A 275 -13.44 -9.41 13.56
C CYS A 275 -12.91 -10.83 13.82
N ALA A 276 -12.10 -11.37 12.92
CA ALA A 276 -11.50 -12.69 13.09
C ALA A 276 -10.54 -12.73 14.29
N GLU A 277 -9.67 -11.73 14.44
CA GLU A 277 -8.79 -11.61 15.61
C GLU A 277 -9.59 -11.42 16.90
N LEU A 278 -10.67 -10.64 16.86
CA LEU A 278 -11.52 -10.41 18.03
C LEU A 278 -12.19 -11.72 18.49
N LEU A 279 -12.75 -12.50 17.57
CA LEU A 279 -13.35 -13.79 17.88
C LEU A 279 -12.32 -14.78 18.46
N ALA A 280 -11.12 -14.87 17.86
CA ALA A 280 -10.05 -15.72 18.36
C ALA A 280 -9.63 -15.38 19.81
N VAL A 281 -9.58 -14.08 20.14
CA VAL A 281 -9.28 -13.62 21.50
C VAL A 281 -10.39 -14.02 22.49
N LEU A 282 -11.66 -13.88 22.09
CA LEU A 282 -12.80 -14.23 22.94
C LEU A 282 -12.90 -15.74 23.20
N GLU A 283 -12.64 -16.57 22.18
CA GLU A 283 -12.60 -18.03 22.31
C GLU A 283 -11.43 -18.50 23.20
N GLY A 284 -10.25 -17.90 23.04
CA GLY A 284 -9.09 -18.18 23.89
C GLY A 284 -9.29 -17.77 25.35
N GLY A 285 -10.03 -16.67 25.59
CA GLY A 285 -10.39 -16.22 26.95
C GLY A 285 -11.40 -17.13 27.65
N GLN A 286 -12.29 -17.79 26.91
CA GLN A 286 -13.28 -18.73 27.48
C GLN A 286 -12.65 -20.03 27.98
N SER A 287 -11.57 -20.53 27.36
CA SER A 287 -10.85 -21.72 27.87
C SER A 287 -10.20 -21.49 29.25
N ALA A 288 -9.82 -20.25 29.58
CA ALA A 288 -9.26 -19.92 30.90
C ALA A 288 -10.34 -19.71 31.98
N ALA A 289 -11.57 -19.37 31.60
CA ALA A 289 -12.67 -19.11 32.52
C ALA A 289 -13.48 -20.37 32.89
N GLY A 290 -13.30 -21.49 32.17
CA GLY A 290 -13.95 -22.78 32.44
C GLY A 290 -13.35 -23.60 33.59
N ALA A 291 -12.25 -23.14 34.19
CA ALA A 291 -11.65 -23.75 35.38
C ALA A 291 -11.93 -22.89 36.62
N ARG A 292 -13.17 -22.93 37.12
CA ARG A 292 -13.46 -22.59 38.52
C ARG A 292 -14.15 -23.79 39.18
N PRO A 293 -13.63 -24.28 40.32
CA PRO A 293 -14.18 -25.42 41.05
C PRO A 293 -15.58 -25.12 41.61
#